data_AF-A0A9D0BES3-F1
#
_entry.id   AF-A0A9D0BES3-F1
#
_cell.length_a   1.000
_cell.length_b   1.000
_cell.length_c   1.000
_cell.angle_alpha   90.00
_cell.angle_beta   90.00
_cell.angle_gamma   90.00
#
_symmetry.space_group_name_H-M   'P 1'
#
loop_
_entity.id
_entity.type
_entity.pdbx_description
1 polymer ?
#
loop_
_entity_poly.entity_id
_entity_poly.type
_entity_poly.pdbx_seq_one_letter_code
_entity_poly.pdbx_strand_id
1 'polypeptide(L)'
;MNFLDGTQRVRMHVQPPVAGYWYSNVVGRLQQVRMILHEDGRQRRVMLENINGKRRIVDLDDWYGLDLALHSPGIDRRRRRGS
;
A
#
# COMPACT_ATOMS: atom_id res chain seq x y z
N MET A 1 25.03 -12.63 14.48
CA MET A 1 24.01 -12.02 15.34
C MET A 1 24.39 -10.57 15.57
N ASN A 2 23.45 -9.65 15.27
CA ASN A 2 23.42 -8.21 15.55
C ASN A 2 24.56 -7.40 14.89
N PHE A 3 24.36 -6.21 14.34
CA PHE A 3 23.54 -5.10 14.83
C PHE A 3 22.78 -4.43 13.66
N LEU A 4 21.56 -4.05 13.96
CA LEU A 4 20.67 -3.30 13.07
C LEU A 4 21.35 -1.99 12.66
N ASP A 5 21.58 -1.85 11.36
CA ASP A 5 22.15 -0.66 10.71
C ASP A 5 21.21 0.53 10.93
N GLY A 6 21.50 1.30 11.97
CA GLY A 6 20.80 2.51 12.33
C GLY A 6 21.19 3.68 11.44
N THR A 7 20.97 3.62 10.12
CA THR A 7 21.11 4.79 9.25
C THR A 7 20.34 4.73 7.92
N GLN A 8 19.31 3.89 7.81
CA GLN A 8 18.38 3.92 6.67
C GLN A 8 17.02 4.49 7.06
N ARG A 9 16.98 5.73 7.59
CA ARG A 9 15.84 6.62 7.30
C ARG A 9 16.00 7.13 5.87
N VAL A 10 15.96 6.16 4.95
CA VAL A 10 15.74 6.32 3.53
C VAL A 10 14.59 7.31 3.43
N ARG A 11 14.80 8.41 2.71
CA ARG A 11 13.71 9.22 2.17
C ARG A 11 12.70 8.23 1.61
N MET A 12 11.63 7.95 2.36
CA MET A 12 10.64 6.93 2.02
C MET A 12 10.26 7.27 0.59
N HIS A 13 10.72 6.47 -0.37
CA HIS A 13 10.46 6.73 -1.76
C HIS A 13 8.96 6.57 -1.87
N VAL A 14 8.26 7.69 -1.93
CA VAL A 14 6.82 7.73 -1.97
C VAL A 14 6.46 7.18 -3.34
N GLN A 15 6.16 5.88 -3.40
CA GLN A 15 5.86 5.19 -4.63
C GLN A 15 4.41 5.42 -5.02
N PRO A 16 4.09 5.49 -6.32
CA PRO A 16 2.71 5.38 -6.76
C PRO A 16 2.11 4.07 -6.22
N PRO A 17 0.83 4.05 -5.82
CA PRO A 17 0.22 2.84 -5.31
C PRO A 17 0.12 1.80 -6.42
N VAL A 18 0.27 0.54 -6.03
CA VAL A 18 0.18 -0.60 -6.93
C VAL A 18 -0.88 -1.54 -6.40
N ALA A 19 -1.94 -1.76 -7.18
CA ALA A 19 -3.01 -2.66 -6.79
C ALA A 19 -2.47 -4.08 -6.53
N GLY A 20 -2.99 -4.69 -5.47
CA GLY A 20 -2.56 -6.00 -4.99
C GLY A 20 -1.36 -5.96 -4.05
N TYR A 21 -0.56 -4.89 -4.00
CA TYR A 21 0.63 -4.85 -3.13
C TYR A 21 0.31 -4.46 -1.70
N TRP A 22 1.13 -4.99 -0.79
CA TRP A 22 1.19 -4.64 0.62
C TRP A 22 2.20 -3.53 0.87
N TYR A 23 1.82 -2.63 1.77
CA TYR A 23 2.61 -1.53 2.24
C TYR A 23 2.61 -1.50 3.76
N SER A 24 3.73 -1.12 4.36
CA SER A 24 3.86 -0.88 5.80
C SER A 24 3.93 0.62 6.07
N ASN A 25 3.19 1.09 7.07
CA ASN A 25 3.38 2.45 7.58
C ASN A 25 4.55 2.52 8.56
N VAL A 26 4.86 3.73 9.06
CA VAL A 26 5.95 4.00 10.01
C VAL A 26 5.89 3.19 11.31
N VAL A 27 4.71 2.71 11.72
CA VAL A 27 4.54 1.85 12.91
C VAL A 27 4.52 0.35 12.57
N GLY A 28 4.83 -0.03 11.32
CA GLY A 28 4.91 -1.41 10.86
C GLY A 28 3.56 -2.07 10.57
N ARG A 29 2.45 -1.33 10.55
CA ARG A 29 1.13 -1.89 10.22
C ARG A 29 0.97 -2.05 8.71
N LEU A 30 0.55 -3.26 8.31
CA LEU A 30 0.34 -3.64 6.92
C LEU A 30 -1.04 -3.20 6.40
N GLN A 31 -1.03 -2.64 5.19
CA GLN A 31 -2.21 -2.25 4.42
C GLN A 31 -2.02 -2.67 2.97
N GLN A 32 -3.05 -3.25 2.36
CA GLN A 32 -3.03 -3.65 0.95
C GLN A 32 -3.75 -2.59 0.11
N VAL A 33 -3.18 -2.23 -1.03
CA VAL A 33 -3.93 -1.52 -2.07
C VAL A 33 -4.87 -2.51 -2.75
N ARG A 34 -6.17 -2.40 -2.50
CA ARG A 34 -7.18 -3.30 -3.10
C ARG A 34 -7.61 -2.84 -4.49
N MET A 35 -7.64 -1.53 -4.73
CA MET A 35 -8.09 -0.93 -5.97
C MET A 35 -7.52 0.47 -6.14
N ILE A 36 -7.27 0.84 -7.39
CA ILE A 36 -6.94 2.20 -7.81
C ILE A 36 -8.07 2.66 -8.73
N LEU A 37 -8.70 3.78 -8.39
CA LEU A 37 -9.79 4.36 -9.16
C LEU A 37 -9.26 5.47 -10.05
N HIS A 38 -9.58 5.38 -11.34
CA HIS A 38 -9.24 6.39 -12.34
C HIS A 38 -10.50 7.16 -12.71
N GLU A 39 -10.45 8.49 -12.67
CA GLU A 39 -11.49 9.38 -13.20
C GLU A 39 -10.82 10.29 -14.25
N ASP A 40 -11.47 10.48 -15.39
CA ASP A 40 -10.94 11.23 -16.55
C ASP A 40 -9.53 10.78 -16.99
N GLY A 41 -9.29 9.46 -16.94
CA GLY A 41 -7.99 8.86 -17.29
C GLY A 41 -6.87 9.12 -16.28
N ARG A 42 -7.13 9.84 -15.18
CA ARG A 42 -6.17 10.12 -14.12
C ARG A 42 -6.49 9.29 -12.89
N GLN A 43 -5.45 8.77 -12.24
CA GLN A 43 -5.62 8.14 -10.93
C GLN A 43 -6.11 9.19 -9.93
N ARG A 44 -7.25 8.93 -9.29
CA ARG A 44 -7.84 9.86 -8.32
C ARG A 44 -7.87 9.30 -6.91
N ARG A 45 -8.16 8.01 -6.75
CA ARG A 45 -8.40 7.42 -5.43
C ARG A 45 -7.78 6.05 -5.30
N VAL A 46 -7.41 5.73 -4.07
CA VAL A 46 -6.76 4.48 -3.69
C VAL A 46 -7.56 3.86 -2.56
N MET A 47 -8.00 2.62 -2.74
CA MET A 47 -8.66 1.85 -1.69
C MET A 47 -7.64 1.00 -0.94
N LEU A 48 -7.50 1.27 0.35
CA LEU A 48 -6.64 0.53 1.26
C LEU A 48 -7.45 -0.39 2.14
N GLU A 49 -6.92 -1.58 2.40
CA GLU A 49 -7.46 -2.55 3.35
C GLU A 49 -6.37 -2.96 4.33
N ASN A 50 -6.63 -2.77 5.62
CA ASN A 50 -5.74 -3.25 6.67
C ASN A 50 -5.87 -4.77 6.83
N ILE A 51 -4.91 -5.40 7.50
CA ILE A 51 -4.94 -6.85 7.79
C ILE A 51 -6.20 -7.32 8.54
N ASN A 52 -6.87 -6.43 9.27
CA ASN A 52 -8.12 -6.71 9.97
C ASN A 52 -9.37 -6.54 9.08
N GLY A 53 -9.21 -6.29 7.78
CA GLY A 53 -10.29 -6.08 6.83
C GLY A 53 -10.88 -4.67 6.82
N LYS A 54 -10.42 -3.74 7.68
CA LYS A 54 -10.90 -2.35 7.66
C LYS A 54 -10.45 -1.67 6.37
N ARG A 55 -11.41 -1.06 5.68
CA ARG A 55 -11.19 -0.35 4.41
C ARG A 55 -11.21 1.15 4.59
N ARG A 56 -10.40 1.85 3.80
CA ARG A 56 -10.47 3.31 3.62
C ARG A 56 -10.15 3.68 2.18
N ILE A 57 -10.69 4.80 1.72
CA ILE A 57 -10.40 5.38 0.42
C ILE A 57 -9.66 6.68 0.70
N VAL A 58 -8.54 6.87 0.01
CA VAL A 58 -7.72 8.09 0.08
C VAL A 58 -7.53 8.63 -1.33
N ASP A 59 -7.34 9.94 -1.47
CA ASP A 59 -6.85 10.50 -2.73
C ASP A 59 -5.32 10.32 -2.85
N LEU A 60 -4.73 10.91 -3.89
CA LEU A 60 -3.28 10.83 -4.12
C LEU A 60 -2.48 11.67 -3.13
N ASP A 61 -2.99 12.82 -2.72
CA ASP A 61 -2.29 13.71 -1.79
C ASP A 61 -2.22 13.05 -0.40
N ASP A 62 -3.36 12.52 0.06
CA ASP A 62 -3.44 11.71 1.27
C ASP A 62 -2.54 10.47 1.18
N TRP A 63 -2.55 9.75 0.05
CA TRP A 63 -1.68 8.58 -0.16
C TRP A 63 -0.21 8.92 0.07
N TYR A 64 0.26 10.04 -0.49
CA TYR A 64 1.64 10.49 -0.33
C TYR A 64 1.97 10.93 1.10
N GLY A 65 0.98 11.37 1.88
CA GLY A 65 1.13 11.68 3.30
C GLY A 65 1.09 10.47 4.25
N LEU A 66 0.88 9.24 3.75
CA LEU A 66 0.78 8.05 4.61
C LEU A 66 2.13 7.45 5.05
N ASP A 67 3.25 7.93 4.49
CA ASP A 67 4.60 7.42 4.75
C ASP A 67 4.66 5.89 4.66
N LEU A 68 4.21 5.38 3.52
CA LEU A 68 4.13 3.95 3.24
C LEU A 68 5.41 3.44 2.56
N ALA A 69 5.97 2.36 3.09
CA ALA A 69 7.02 1.60 2.44
C ALA A 69 6.43 0.42 1.67
N LEU A 70 6.85 0.24 0.41
CA LEU A 70 6.50 -0.93 -0.39
C LEU A 70 7.07 -2.19 0.27
N HIS A 71 6.23 -3.19 0.50
CA HIS A 71 6.63 -4.42 1.17
C HIS A 71 6.70 -5.60 0.18
N SER A 72 5.56 -6.07 -0.30
CA SER A 72 5.49 -7.26 -1.17
C SER A 72 4.21 -7.29 -1.99
N PRO A 73 4.19 -7.99 -3.14
CA PRO A 73 2.94 -8.34 -3.80
C PRO A 73 2.03 -9.10 -2.84
N GLY A 74 0.74 -8.81 -2.86
CA GLY A 74 -0.26 -9.57 -2.14
C GLY A 74 -0.86 -10.66 -3.01
N ILE A 75 -1.26 -11.75 -2.38
CA ILE A 75 -1.97 -12.85 -3.06
C ILE A 75 -3.43 -12.43 -3.21
N ASP A 76 -3.82 -11.98 -4.40
CA ASP A 76 -5.23 -11.70 -4.66
C ASP A 76 -6.02 -13.01 -4.79
N ARG A 77 -6.88 -13.29 -3.79
CA ARG A 77 -7.72 -14.49 -3.76
C ARG A 77 -8.88 -14.45 -4.77
N ARG A 78 -9.15 -13.36 -5.50
CA ARG A 78 -10.26 -13.33 -6.47
C ARG A 78 -10.01 -14.17 -7.71
N ARG A 79 -8.77 -14.58 -7.99
CA ARG A 79 -8.45 -15.46 -9.14
C ARG A 79 -8.82 -16.95 -8.97
N ARG A 80 -9.41 -17.38 -7.84
CA ARG A 80 -9.75 -18.80 -7.58
C ARG A 80 -11.25 -19.12 -7.47
N ARG A 81 -12.13 -18.32 -8.09
CA ARG A 81 -13.52 -18.74 -8.34
C ARG A 81 -13.78 -18.65 -9.85
N GLY A 82 -13.40 -19.72 -10.53
CA GLY A 82 -13.48 -19.89 -11.97
C GLY A 82 -12.97 -21.27 -12.31
N SER A 83 -13.76 -22.29 -11.97
CA SER A 83 -13.73 -23.63 -12.57
C SER A 83 -15.18 -24.06 -12.72
#